data_AF-A0AAD8HKB1-F1
#
_entry.id   AF-A0AAD8HKB1-F1
#
_cell.length_a   1.000
_cell.length_b   1.000
_cell.length_c   1.000
_cell.angle_alpha   90.00
_cell.angle_beta   90.00
_cell.angle_gamma   90.00
#
_symmetry.space_group_name_H-M   'P 1'
#
loop_
_entity.id
_entity.type
_entity.pdbx_description
1 polymer ?
#
loop_
_entity_poly.entity_id
_entity_poly.type
_entity_poly.pdbx_seq_one_letter_code
_entity_poly.pdbx_strand_id
1 'polypeptide(L)'
;MFDQLSSLDTSRTTWKVMVRVTRMWPSVSSTNEIKGYNFILLDDNNTHVQAFAYADKWKSISKNMVEANAGVENPTFSTDVIGVVEEFERVKEIQTMYGRRDIVKFRITDGRYSHKVSCWTNLAVYTDKLFEEAVETPIIAIVTSTKLKIFKSSVQISTLPSSKVYFNLDNDLVDAMRQRIEAEGYKSPENAIAELTPVKTSHVLETISLEELATKTNMDDLKV
;
A
#
# COMPACT_ATOMS: atom_id res chain seq x y z
N MET A 1 10.14 -16.44 17.72
CA MET A 1 8.78 -16.73 17.21
C MET A 1 7.81 -15.81 17.93
N PHE A 2 6.74 -15.34 17.28
CA PHE A 2 5.73 -14.48 17.90
C PHE A 2 4.51 -15.31 18.29
N ASP A 3 3.89 -14.96 19.42
CA ASP A 3 2.65 -15.55 19.91
C ASP A 3 1.44 -14.88 19.25
N GLN A 4 0.36 -15.65 19.15
CA GLN A 4 -0.92 -15.24 18.57
C GLN A 4 -1.80 -14.58 19.64
N LEU A 5 -2.67 -13.62 19.27
CA LEU A 5 -3.54 -12.99 20.29
C LEU A 5 -4.55 -13.98 20.86
N SER A 6 -4.98 -14.96 20.06
CA SER A 6 -5.90 -16.02 20.48
C SER A 6 -5.31 -16.98 21.50
N SER A 7 -3.98 -17.07 21.61
CA SER A 7 -3.32 -17.91 22.60
C SER A 7 -3.01 -17.19 23.91
N LEU A 8 -3.29 -15.89 24.01
CA LEU A 8 -3.07 -15.12 25.23
C LEU A 8 -3.93 -15.67 26.37
N ASP A 9 -3.29 -16.02 27.46
CA ASP A 9 -3.95 -16.48 28.69
C ASP A 9 -3.24 -15.91 29.94
N THR A 10 -3.76 -16.28 31.11
CA THR A 10 -3.23 -15.86 32.41
C THR A 10 -2.18 -16.82 32.99
N SER A 11 -1.82 -17.88 32.26
CA SER A 11 -0.91 -18.92 32.76
C SER A 11 0.56 -18.48 32.79
N ARG A 12 0.93 -17.52 31.95
CA ARG A 12 2.29 -16.97 31.87
C ARG A 12 2.30 -15.46 31.76
N THR A 13 3.37 -14.85 32.23
CA THR A 13 3.55 -13.40 32.30
C THR A 13 4.35 -12.81 31.14
N THR A 14 4.95 -13.66 30.30
CA THR A 14 5.84 -13.23 29.22
C THR A 14 5.29 -13.71 27.87
N TRP A 15 5.00 -12.74 27.01
CA TRP A 15 4.45 -12.95 25.66
C TRP A 15 5.19 -12.06 24.67
N LYS A 16 5.32 -12.52 23.43
CA LYS A 16 5.88 -11.72 22.34
C LYS A 16 4.91 -11.73 21.17
N VAL A 17 4.06 -10.73 21.06
CA VAL A 17 3.05 -10.62 19.99
C VAL A 17 3.50 -9.67 18.88
N MET A 18 3.07 -9.93 17.65
CA MET A 18 3.20 -8.99 16.52
C MET A 18 1.80 -8.53 16.13
N VAL A 19 1.52 -7.24 16.30
CA VAL A 19 0.16 -6.70 16.15
C VAL A 19 0.17 -5.34 15.47
N ARG A 20 -0.91 -5.06 14.73
CA ARG A 20 -1.26 -3.74 14.21
C ARG A 20 -2.15 -3.02 15.21
N VAL A 21 -1.79 -1.79 15.57
CA VAL A 21 -2.71 -0.90 16.28
C VAL A 21 -3.67 -0.31 15.26
N THR A 22 -4.95 -0.66 15.34
CA THR A 22 -5.98 -0.21 14.40
C THR A 22 -6.68 1.06 14.86
N ARG A 23 -6.82 1.25 16.17
CA ARG A 23 -7.39 2.45 16.79
C ARG A 23 -6.65 2.74 18.09
N MET A 24 -6.53 4.02 18.43
CA MET A 24 -5.98 4.48 19.70
C MET A 24 -6.70 5.75 20.16
N TRP A 25 -7.04 5.83 21.44
CA TRP A 25 -7.65 7.03 22.00
C TRP A 25 -7.25 7.26 23.47
N PRO A 26 -7.09 8.52 23.92
CA PRO A 26 -6.81 8.82 25.30
C PRO A 26 -8.04 8.53 26.18
N SER A 27 -7.81 7.97 27.36
CA SER A 27 -8.80 7.91 28.43
C SER A 27 -8.55 9.05 29.39
N VAL A 28 -9.54 9.90 29.58
CA VAL A 28 -9.43 11.12 30.39
C VAL A 28 -10.26 10.97 31.67
N SER A 29 -9.78 11.52 32.78
CA SER A 29 -10.51 11.62 34.04
C SER A 29 -11.58 12.71 33.99
N SER A 30 -12.44 12.75 35.01
CA SER A 30 -13.36 13.87 35.25
C SER A 30 -12.64 15.21 35.52
N THR A 31 -11.36 15.16 35.90
CA THR A 31 -10.47 16.32 36.07
C THR A 31 -9.75 16.74 34.79
N ASN A 32 -10.09 16.14 33.65
CA ASN A 32 -9.46 16.37 32.35
C ASN A 32 -7.99 15.90 32.25
N GLU A 33 -7.56 14.99 33.13
CA GLU A 33 -6.22 14.41 33.14
C GLU A 33 -6.18 13.08 32.38
N ILE A 34 -5.14 12.86 31.58
CA ILE A 34 -4.99 11.60 30.82
C ILE A 34 -4.62 10.48 31.78
N LYS A 35 -5.55 9.54 31.99
CA LYS A 35 -5.32 8.31 32.78
C LYS A 35 -4.47 7.30 32.01
N GLY A 36 -4.59 7.29 30.69
CA GLY A 36 -3.89 6.35 29.82
C GLY A 36 -4.44 6.36 28.41
N TYR A 37 -4.05 5.35 27.63
CA TYR A 37 -4.42 5.18 26.24
C TYR A 37 -5.08 3.82 26.05
N ASN A 38 -6.23 3.81 25.42
CA ASN A 38 -6.84 2.60 24.89
C ASN A 38 -6.33 2.37 23.47
N PHE A 39 -6.17 1.11 23.08
CA PHE A 39 -5.85 0.74 21.71
C PHE A 39 -6.49 -0.60 21.34
N ILE A 40 -6.82 -0.73 20.06
CA ILE A 40 -7.29 -2.00 19.48
C ILE A 40 -6.11 -2.61 18.72
N LEU A 41 -5.66 -3.75 19.22
CA LEU A 41 -4.62 -4.58 18.62
C LEU A 41 -5.27 -5.58 17.67
N LEU A 42 -4.64 -5.79 16.52
CA LEU A 42 -5.05 -6.76 15.52
C LEU A 42 -3.85 -7.60 15.10
N ASP A 43 -3.96 -8.92 15.17
CA ASP A 43 -2.91 -9.83 14.68
C ASP A 43 -3.13 -10.28 13.22
N ASP A 44 -2.25 -11.14 12.73
CA ASP A 44 -2.32 -11.74 11.39
C ASP A 44 -3.50 -12.72 11.23
N ASN A 45 -3.99 -13.30 12.31
CA ASN A 45 -5.19 -14.14 12.34
C ASN A 45 -6.50 -13.36 12.38
N ASN A 46 -6.47 -12.04 12.25
CA ASN A 46 -7.64 -11.17 12.33
C ASN A 46 -8.31 -11.20 13.72
N THR A 47 -7.56 -11.56 14.76
CA THR A 47 -8.02 -11.51 16.15
C THR A 47 -7.84 -10.10 16.68
N HIS A 48 -8.90 -9.56 17.27
CA HIS A 48 -8.89 -8.23 17.87
C HIS A 48 -8.81 -8.32 19.39
N VAL A 49 -7.91 -7.54 20.00
CA VAL A 49 -7.83 -7.39 21.45
C VAL A 49 -7.81 -5.91 21.80
N GLN A 50 -8.71 -5.50 22.69
CA GLN A 50 -8.63 -4.19 23.31
C GLN A 50 -7.60 -4.23 24.44
N ALA A 51 -6.68 -3.28 24.43
CA ALA A 51 -5.69 -3.12 25.47
C ALA A 51 -5.65 -1.68 25.96
N PHE A 52 -5.20 -1.51 27.21
CA PHE A 52 -5.09 -0.23 27.87
C PHE A 52 -3.71 -0.09 28.51
N ALA A 53 -3.04 1.04 28.26
CA ALA A 53 -1.81 1.41 28.95
C ALA A 53 -2.04 2.65 29.81
N TYR A 54 -1.63 2.57 31.07
CA TYR A 54 -1.57 3.73 31.96
C TYR A 54 -0.59 4.79 31.43
N ALA A 55 -0.89 6.06 31.69
CA ALA A 55 -0.12 7.20 31.16
C ALA A 55 1.35 7.22 31.63
N ASP A 56 1.63 6.71 32.82
CA ASP A 56 2.98 6.57 33.37
C ASP A 56 3.81 5.51 32.63
N LYS A 57 3.18 4.40 32.24
CA LYS A 57 3.81 3.31 31.47
C LYS A 57 3.85 3.59 29.96
N TRP A 58 2.99 4.47 29.46
CA TRP A 58 2.91 4.82 28.05
C TRP A 58 4.26 5.26 27.47
N LYS A 59 5.03 6.08 28.20
CA LYS A 59 6.34 6.57 27.73
C LYS A 59 7.33 5.45 27.40
N SER A 60 7.25 4.31 28.09
CA SER A 60 8.09 3.14 27.83
C SER A 60 7.56 2.28 26.69
N ILE A 61 6.24 2.23 26.51
CA ILE A 61 5.57 1.47 25.45
C ILE A 61 5.70 2.20 24.11
N SER A 62 5.47 3.51 24.08
CA SER A 62 5.56 4.35 22.88
C SER A 62 6.95 4.31 22.25
N LYS A 63 7.99 4.13 23.06
CA LYS A 63 9.38 3.97 22.58
C LYS A 63 9.60 2.66 21.81
N ASN A 64 8.84 1.61 22.12
CA ASN A 64 8.92 0.29 21.49
C ASN A 64 7.87 0.11 20.38
N MET A 65 6.92 1.03 20.26
CA MET A 65 6.06 1.13 19.09
C MET A 65 6.91 1.65 17.92
N VAL A 66 7.54 0.71 17.24
CA VAL A 66 8.25 1.01 16.01
C VAL A 66 7.20 1.29 14.95
N GLU A 67 7.07 2.56 14.56
CA GLU A 67 6.45 2.91 13.28
C GLU A 67 7.08 2.03 12.21
N ALA A 68 6.28 1.53 11.27
CA ALA A 68 6.82 0.93 10.07
C ALA A 68 7.65 1.98 9.30
N ASN A 69 8.93 2.09 9.68
CA ASN A 69 9.95 3.08 9.35
C ASN A 69 9.69 4.53 9.77
N ALA A 70 10.38 4.93 10.85
CA ALA A 70 10.71 6.30 11.21
C ALA A 70 11.50 6.97 10.07
N GLY A 71 10.93 8.04 9.52
CA GLY A 71 11.56 8.87 8.49
C GLY A 71 10.52 9.42 7.53
N VAL A 72 10.25 10.72 7.65
CA VAL A 72 9.41 11.60 6.83
C VAL A 72 7.97 11.80 7.34
N GLU A 73 7.78 12.94 8.01
CA GLU A 73 6.67 13.92 8.01
C GLU A 73 5.29 13.57 7.42
N ASN A 74 4.72 12.37 7.59
CA ASN A 74 3.28 12.17 7.35
C ASN A 74 2.72 11.05 8.24
N PRO A 75 1.55 11.24 8.86
CA PRO A 75 1.09 10.39 9.94
C PRO A 75 0.76 8.97 9.47
N THR A 76 1.48 8.00 10.03
CA THR A 76 0.99 7.01 11.02
C THR A 76 -0.36 6.30 10.79
N PHE A 77 -0.82 6.10 9.55
CA PHE A 77 -1.97 5.21 9.28
C PHE A 77 -1.69 4.26 8.12
N SER A 78 -1.89 2.97 8.37
CA SER A 78 -1.94 1.98 7.30
C SER A 78 -3.26 2.13 6.56
N THR A 79 -3.23 2.35 5.25
CA THR A 79 -4.46 2.55 4.45
C THR A 79 -4.78 1.28 3.67
N ASP A 80 -6.07 1.00 3.51
CA ASP A 80 -6.54 -0.08 2.66
C ASP A 80 -6.89 0.51 1.28
N VAL A 81 -6.44 -0.15 0.21
CA VAL A 81 -6.63 0.32 -1.17
C VAL A 81 -7.35 -0.75 -1.99
N ILE A 82 -8.22 -0.31 -2.90
CA ILE A 82 -8.93 -1.16 -3.85
C ILE A 82 -8.69 -0.65 -5.27
N GLY A 83 -8.52 -1.56 -6.22
CA GLY A 83 -8.47 -1.20 -7.63
C GLY A 83 -8.22 -2.36 -8.58
N VAL A 84 -8.35 -2.09 -9.88
CA VAL A 84 -8.02 -3.08 -10.91
C VAL A 84 -6.52 -3.26 -10.99
N VAL A 85 -6.09 -4.52 -11.09
CA VAL A 85 -4.69 -4.90 -11.28
C VAL A 85 -4.31 -4.72 -12.74
N GLU A 86 -3.21 -4.02 -12.96
CA GLU A 86 -2.56 -3.83 -14.26
C GLU A 86 -1.07 -4.17 -14.15
N GLU A 87 -0.43 -4.51 -15.27
CA GLU A 87 1.03 -4.66 -15.38
C GLU A 87 1.62 -5.58 -14.27
N PHE A 88 1.01 -6.76 -14.05
CA PHE A 88 1.45 -7.65 -12.99
C PHE A 88 2.82 -8.28 -13.31
N GLU A 89 3.83 -7.92 -12.52
CA GLU A 89 5.15 -8.52 -12.56
C GLU A 89 5.21 -9.73 -11.60
N ARG A 90 5.43 -10.92 -12.19
CA ARG A 90 5.68 -12.17 -11.45
C ARG A 90 6.81 -12.02 -10.43
N VAL A 91 6.80 -12.89 -9.42
CA VAL A 91 7.78 -12.87 -8.33
C VAL A 91 9.23 -12.89 -8.83
N LYS A 92 10.05 -12.00 -8.28
CA LYS A 92 11.49 -11.88 -8.55
C LYS A 92 12.26 -11.85 -7.23
N GLU A 93 13.40 -12.55 -7.16
CA GLU A 93 14.34 -12.40 -6.04
C GLU A 93 15.25 -11.19 -6.33
N ILE A 94 15.35 -10.26 -5.38
CA ILE A 94 16.26 -9.11 -5.47
C ILE A 94 17.20 -9.04 -4.27
N GLN A 95 18.45 -8.66 -4.52
CA GLN A 95 19.42 -8.39 -3.47
C GLN A 95 19.16 -7.00 -2.88
N THR A 96 18.81 -6.95 -1.60
CA THR A 96 18.67 -5.70 -0.84
C THR A 96 19.81 -5.54 0.15
N MET A 97 19.94 -4.35 0.75
CA MET A 97 20.88 -4.12 1.86
C MET A 97 20.62 -5.04 3.07
N TYR A 98 19.40 -5.58 3.18
CA TYR A 98 18.95 -6.49 4.25
C TYR A 98 18.96 -7.96 3.83
N GLY A 99 19.63 -8.30 2.70
CA GLY A 99 19.69 -9.64 2.14
C GLY A 99 18.77 -9.86 0.95
N ARG A 100 18.70 -11.11 0.50
CA ARG A 100 17.83 -11.54 -0.61
C ARG A 100 16.36 -11.46 -0.19
N ARG A 101 15.53 -10.85 -1.02
CA ARG A 101 14.09 -10.71 -0.79
C ARG A 101 13.33 -10.90 -2.07
N ASP A 102 12.23 -11.63 -1.98
CA ASP A 102 11.27 -11.73 -3.05
C ASP A 102 10.42 -10.46 -3.16
N ILE A 103 10.10 -10.07 -4.39
CA ILE A 103 9.25 -8.94 -4.69
C ILE A 103 8.29 -9.27 -5.82
N VAL A 104 7.03 -8.85 -5.65
CA VAL A 104 6.01 -8.78 -6.70
C VAL A 104 5.61 -7.32 -6.85
N LYS A 105 5.45 -6.87 -8.09
CA LYS A 105 5.02 -5.51 -8.40
C LYS A 105 3.85 -5.56 -9.35
N PHE A 106 2.90 -4.68 -9.16
CA PHE A 106 1.82 -4.47 -10.10
C PHE A 106 1.34 -3.04 -9.97
N ARG A 107 0.44 -2.63 -10.84
CA ARG A 107 -0.24 -1.34 -10.72
C ARG A 107 -1.69 -1.58 -10.32
N ILE A 108 -2.20 -0.68 -9.50
CA ILE A 108 -3.59 -0.65 -9.09
C ILE A 108 -4.22 0.63 -9.65
N THR A 109 -5.34 0.49 -10.36
CA THR A 109 -6.02 1.60 -11.01
C THR A 109 -7.48 1.69 -10.58
N ASP A 110 -7.99 2.91 -10.46
CA ASP A 110 -9.42 3.18 -10.37
C ASP A 110 -10.06 3.43 -11.74
N GLY A 111 -9.28 3.34 -12.82
CA GLY A 111 -9.66 3.69 -14.20
C GLY A 111 -9.19 5.10 -14.62
N ARG A 112 -8.80 5.95 -13.66
CA ARG A 112 -8.33 7.33 -13.91
C ARG A 112 -6.89 7.52 -13.47
N TYR A 113 -6.56 7.00 -12.30
CA TYR A 113 -5.24 7.07 -11.68
C TYR A 113 -4.72 5.67 -11.44
N SER A 114 -3.46 5.44 -11.79
CA SER A 114 -2.80 4.15 -11.65
C SER A 114 -1.52 4.29 -10.81
N HIS A 115 -1.40 3.51 -9.76
CA HIS A 115 -0.33 3.59 -8.77
C HIS A 115 0.42 2.28 -8.63
N LYS A 116 1.73 2.36 -8.39
CA LYS A 116 2.58 1.17 -8.27
C LYS A 116 2.45 0.57 -6.88
N VAL A 117 2.15 -0.73 -6.82
CA VAL A 117 2.15 -1.55 -5.62
C VAL A 117 3.41 -2.43 -5.59
N SER A 118 4.02 -2.58 -4.42
CA SER A 118 5.15 -3.49 -4.19
C SER A 118 4.89 -4.37 -2.99
N CYS A 119 4.76 -5.68 -3.25
CA CYS A 119 4.62 -6.74 -2.27
C CYS A 119 5.98 -7.38 -2.00
N TRP A 120 6.26 -7.74 -0.75
CA TRP A 120 7.59 -8.21 -0.34
C TRP A 120 7.56 -9.59 0.36
N THR A 121 8.65 -10.35 0.17
CA THR A 121 8.97 -11.59 0.88
C THR A 121 7.83 -12.62 0.77
N ASN A 122 7.37 -13.21 1.87
CA ASN A 122 6.35 -14.25 1.86
C ASN A 122 5.02 -13.77 1.23
N LEU A 123 4.69 -12.49 1.43
CA LEU A 123 3.50 -11.89 0.84
C LEU A 123 3.65 -11.79 -0.68
N ALA A 124 4.85 -11.53 -1.21
CA ALA A 124 5.09 -11.53 -2.66
C ALA A 124 4.79 -12.90 -3.28
N VAL A 125 5.34 -13.98 -2.69
CA VAL A 125 5.11 -15.35 -3.16
C VAL A 125 3.63 -15.74 -3.05
N TYR A 126 2.94 -15.31 -1.99
CA TYR A 126 1.51 -15.54 -1.82
C TYR A 126 0.67 -14.80 -2.86
N THR A 127 0.96 -13.51 -3.10
CA THR A 127 0.28 -12.71 -4.11
C THR A 127 0.45 -13.27 -5.53
N ASP A 128 1.64 -13.80 -5.84
CA ASP A 128 1.93 -14.43 -7.14
C ASP A 128 1.02 -15.66 -7.39
N LYS A 129 0.82 -16.48 -6.37
CA LYS A 129 -0.10 -17.63 -6.42
C LYS A 129 -1.57 -17.20 -6.53
N LEU A 130 -1.97 -16.21 -5.72
CA LEU A 130 -3.34 -15.67 -5.81
C LEU A 130 -3.65 -15.13 -7.21
N PHE A 131 -2.65 -14.55 -7.88
CA PHE A 131 -2.82 -14.04 -9.24
C PHE A 131 -3.05 -15.17 -10.25
N GLU A 132 -2.39 -16.33 -10.09
CA GLU A 132 -2.65 -17.52 -10.92
C GLU A 132 -4.05 -18.10 -10.72
N GLU A 133 -4.56 -18.02 -9.49
CA GLU A 133 -5.88 -18.53 -9.12
C GLU A 133 -7.02 -17.58 -9.52
N ALA A 134 -6.73 -16.32 -9.85
CA ALA A 134 -7.73 -15.32 -10.20
C ALA A 134 -8.26 -15.52 -11.62
N VAL A 135 -9.48 -16.09 -11.73
CA VAL A 135 -10.14 -16.37 -13.01
C VAL A 135 -10.92 -15.17 -13.56
N GLU A 136 -11.52 -14.37 -12.68
CA GLU A 136 -12.39 -13.26 -13.10
C GLU A 136 -11.59 -12.05 -13.55
N THR A 137 -11.97 -11.50 -14.71
CA THR A 137 -11.36 -10.30 -15.30
C THR A 137 -12.40 -9.17 -15.43
N PRO A 138 -12.00 -7.89 -15.20
CA PRO A 138 -10.70 -7.46 -14.70
C PRO A 138 -10.46 -7.91 -13.25
N ILE A 139 -9.21 -8.24 -12.92
CA ILE A 139 -8.83 -8.65 -11.55
C ILE A 139 -8.89 -7.42 -10.64
N ILE A 140 -9.76 -7.45 -9.63
CA ILE A 140 -9.88 -6.38 -8.64
C ILE A 140 -9.12 -6.79 -7.39
N ALA A 141 -8.13 -5.99 -7.01
CA ALA A 141 -7.33 -6.19 -5.82
C ALA A 141 -7.81 -5.33 -4.66
N ILE A 142 -7.84 -5.92 -3.47
CA ILE A 142 -7.86 -5.22 -2.20
C ILE A 142 -6.52 -5.47 -1.51
N VAL A 143 -5.78 -4.39 -1.20
CA VAL A 143 -4.53 -4.47 -0.44
C VAL A 143 -4.72 -3.73 0.88
N THR A 144 -4.59 -4.46 1.98
CA THR A 144 -4.78 -3.91 3.32
C THR A 144 -3.46 -3.51 3.97
N SER A 145 -3.54 -2.64 4.97
CA SER A 145 -2.42 -2.20 5.79
C SER A 145 -1.24 -1.62 4.99
N THR A 146 -1.50 -0.86 3.93
CA THR A 146 -0.43 -0.35 3.05
C THR A 146 0.22 0.92 3.58
N LYS A 147 1.50 1.09 3.23
CA LYS A 147 2.23 2.35 3.39
C LYS A 147 2.25 3.10 2.07
N LEU A 148 1.71 4.30 2.07
CA LEU A 148 1.77 5.24 0.96
C LEU A 148 3.06 6.05 1.06
N LYS A 149 3.82 6.12 -0.04
CA LYS A 149 5.04 6.93 -0.14
C LYS A 149 5.01 7.72 -1.44
N ILE A 150 5.26 9.02 -1.37
CA ILE A 150 5.50 9.81 -2.57
C ILE A 150 6.97 9.65 -2.96
N PHE A 151 7.23 9.19 -4.18
CA PHE A 151 8.57 9.07 -4.75
C PHE A 151 8.57 9.63 -6.16
N LYS A 152 9.44 10.61 -6.43
CA LYS A 152 9.54 11.31 -7.73
C LYS A 152 8.17 11.76 -8.26
N SER A 153 7.36 12.39 -7.40
CA SER A 153 6.00 12.87 -7.71
C SER A 153 4.99 11.77 -8.08
N SER A 154 5.30 10.50 -7.82
CA SER A 154 4.38 9.37 -7.97
C SER A 154 4.06 8.76 -6.60
N VAL A 155 2.79 8.44 -6.37
CA VAL A 155 2.39 7.66 -5.18
C VAL A 155 2.79 6.20 -5.41
N GLN A 156 3.58 5.68 -4.48
CA GLN A 156 3.97 4.28 -4.39
C GLN A 156 3.32 3.66 -3.16
N ILE A 157 2.73 2.49 -3.36
CA ILE A 157 2.06 1.71 -2.34
C ILE A 157 2.99 0.55 -2.00
N SER A 158 3.41 0.46 -0.74
CA SER A 158 4.27 -0.62 -0.25
C SER A 158 3.54 -1.44 0.81
N THR A 159 3.65 -2.75 0.73
CA THR A 159 3.07 -3.64 1.74
C THR A 159 3.89 -3.64 3.03
N LEU A 160 3.20 -3.81 4.14
CA LEU A 160 3.77 -4.04 5.47
C LEU A 160 3.70 -5.54 5.82
N PRO A 161 4.41 -6.01 6.86
CA PRO A 161 4.27 -7.39 7.33
C PRO A 161 2.83 -7.77 7.73
N SER A 162 1.99 -6.79 8.08
CA SER A 162 0.58 -6.95 8.41
C SER A 162 -0.37 -6.74 7.22
N SER A 163 0.15 -6.52 6.01
CA SER A 163 -0.66 -6.39 4.80
C SER A 163 -1.20 -7.74 4.36
N LYS A 164 -2.44 -7.72 3.88
CA LYS A 164 -3.06 -8.84 3.17
C LYS A 164 -3.48 -8.37 1.78
N VAL A 165 -3.38 -9.27 0.81
CA VAL A 165 -3.81 -9.04 -0.57
C VAL A 165 -4.94 -10.01 -0.85
N TYR A 166 -6.02 -9.50 -1.44
CA TYR A 166 -7.14 -10.30 -1.92
C TYR A 166 -7.41 -9.93 -3.37
N PHE A 167 -7.68 -10.93 -4.20
CA PHE A 167 -8.13 -10.74 -5.58
C PHE A 167 -9.56 -11.25 -5.71
N ASN A 168 -10.42 -10.46 -6.34
CA ASN A 168 -11.83 -10.77 -6.59
C ASN A 168 -12.55 -11.27 -5.33
N LEU A 169 -12.33 -10.58 -4.21
CA LEU A 169 -13.00 -10.90 -2.96
C LEU A 169 -14.51 -10.71 -3.13
N ASP A 170 -15.29 -11.73 -2.77
CA ASP A 170 -16.76 -11.66 -2.77
C ASP A 170 -17.26 -10.66 -1.71
N ASN A 171 -17.48 -9.42 -2.14
CA ASN A 171 -17.87 -8.29 -1.31
C ASN A 171 -18.49 -7.17 -2.17
N ASP A 172 -19.52 -6.51 -1.64
CA ASP A 172 -20.20 -5.35 -2.24
C ASP A 172 -19.25 -4.28 -2.80
N LEU A 173 -18.09 -4.05 -2.18
CA LEU A 173 -17.09 -3.09 -2.63
C LEU A 173 -16.45 -3.47 -3.98
N VAL A 174 -16.20 -4.76 -4.19
CA VAL A 174 -15.63 -5.29 -5.44
C VAL A 174 -16.69 -5.24 -6.53
N ASP A 175 -17.94 -5.61 -6.23
CA ASP A 175 -19.04 -5.55 -7.18
C ASP A 175 -19.36 -4.11 -7.60
N ALA A 176 -19.41 -3.17 -6.65
CA ALA A 176 -19.62 -1.76 -6.95
C ALA A 176 -18.50 -1.20 -7.83
N MET A 177 -17.25 -1.61 -7.59
CA MET A 177 -16.13 -1.20 -8.42
C MET A 177 -16.22 -1.78 -9.83
N ARG A 178 -16.59 -3.06 -9.95
CA ARG A 178 -16.77 -3.74 -11.24
C ARG A 178 -17.85 -3.05 -12.07
N GLN A 179 -19.03 -2.81 -11.49
CA GLN A 179 -20.11 -2.09 -12.14
C GLN A 179 -19.71 -0.69 -12.59
N ARG A 180 -18.96 0.06 -11.75
CA ARG A 180 -18.47 1.40 -12.11
C ARG A 180 -17.56 1.34 -13.33
N ILE A 181 -16.61 0.41 -13.33
CA ILE A 181 -15.61 0.26 -14.39
C ILE A 181 -16.25 -0.15 -15.72
N GLU A 182 -17.23 -1.06 -15.67
CA GLU A 182 -18.03 -1.44 -16.83
C GLU A 182 -18.84 -0.26 -17.37
N ALA A 183 -19.49 0.51 -16.49
CA ALA A 183 -20.27 1.69 -16.89
C ALA A 183 -19.40 2.81 -17.48
N GLU A 184 -18.17 2.98 -16.99
CA GLU A 184 -17.20 3.94 -17.52
C GLU A 184 -16.48 3.41 -18.79
N GLY A 185 -16.73 2.16 -19.20
CA GLY A 185 -16.16 1.56 -20.41
C GLY A 185 -14.65 1.34 -20.32
N TYR A 186 -14.10 1.13 -19.12
CA TYR A 186 -12.67 0.90 -18.92
C TYR A 186 -12.22 -0.37 -19.67
N LYS A 187 -11.12 -0.25 -20.41
CA LYS A 187 -10.45 -1.38 -21.08
C LYS A 187 -9.12 -1.64 -20.39
N SER A 188 -8.93 -2.85 -19.88
CA SER A 188 -7.63 -3.28 -19.36
C SER A 188 -6.56 -3.16 -20.45
N PRO A 189 -5.34 -2.70 -20.14
CA PRO A 189 -4.22 -2.66 -21.08
C PRO A 189 -3.98 -4.01 -21.76
N GLU A 190 -4.20 -5.14 -21.07
CA GLU A 190 -4.01 -6.49 -21.60
C GLU A 190 -5.03 -6.83 -22.70
N ASN A 191 -6.28 -6.37 -22.55
CA ASN A 191 -7.34 -6.54 -23.56
C ASN A 191 -7.22 -5.51 -24.70
N ALA A 192 -6.66 -4.33 -24.44
CA ALA A 192 -6.38 -3.33 -25.47
C ALA A 192 -5.26 -3.80 -26.44
N ILE A 193 -4.30 -4.60 -25.97
CA ILE A 193 -3.23 -5.17 -26.81
C ILE A 193 -3.78 -6.26 -27.76
N ALA A 194 -4.81 -7.01 -27.36
CA ALA A 194 -5.43 -8.02 -28.21
C ALA A 194 -6.23 -7.43 -29.38
N GLU A 195 -6.74 -6.19 -29.25
CA GLU A 195 -7.49 -5.49 -30.30
C GLU A 195 -6.59 -4.65 -31.25
N LEU A 196 -5.28 -4.55 -31.00
CA LEU A 196 -4.41 -3.65 -31.76
C LEU A 196 -3.20 -4.37 -32.40
N THR A 197 -3.37 -4.77 -33.65
CA THR A 197 -2.32 -4.67 -34.69
C THR A 197 -1.73 -3.24 -34.74
N PRO A 198 -0.48 -3.05 -35.20
CA PRO A 198 0.50 -2.19 -34.56
C PRO A 198 0.08 -0.72 -34.53
N VAL A 199 -0.24 -0.22 -33.34
CA VAL A 199 -0.23 1.24 -33.11
C VAL A 199 1.22 1.66 -32.97
N LYS A 200 1.73 2.36 -33.98
CA LYS A 200 2.94 3.18 -33.83
C LYS A 200 2.69 4.15 -32.68
N THR A 201 3.36 3.94 -31.55
CA THR A 201 3.46 4.93 -30.47
C THR A 201 4.30 6.09 -31.00
N SER A 202 3.66 7.07 -31.65
CA SER A 202 4.26 8.38 -31.85
C SER A 202 4.18 9.14 -30.53
N HIS A 203 5.13 8.88 -29.62
CA HIS A 203 5.58 9.96 -28.76
C HIS A 203 6.31 10.96 -29.67
N VAL A 204 5.60 11.97 -30.15
CA VAL A 204 6.26 13.16 -30.69
C VAL A 204 6.93 13.81 -29.49
N LEU A 205 8.21 13.50 -29.27
CA LEU A 205 9.08 14.40 -28.53
C LEU A 205 9.10 15.68 -29.36
N GLU A 206 8.55 16.77 -28.83
CA GLU A 206 8.79 18.09 -29.40
C GLU A 206 10.29 18.37 -29.30
N THR A 207 11.03 18.03 -30.35
CA THR A 207 12.44 18.36 -30.49
C THR A 207 12.52 19.73 -31.16
N ILE A 208 12.93 20.72 -30.39
CA ILE A 208 13.37 22.01 -30.94
C ILE A 208 14.79 21.86 -31.48
N SER A 209 15.07 22.47 -32.63
CA SER A 209 16.43 22.51 -33.19
C SER A 209 17.32 23.47 -32.39
N LEU A 210 18.65 23.25 -32.45
CA LEU A 210 19.61 24.17 -31.81
C LEU A 210 19.54 25.60 -32.40
N GLU A 211 19.09 25.73 -33.65
CA GLU A 211 18.88 27.02 -34.33
C GLU A 211 17.65 27.78 -33.76
N GLU A 212 16.55 27.05 -33.48
CA GLU A 212 15.37 27.59 -32.80
C GLU A 212 15.63 27.92 -31.32
N LEU A 213 16.54 27.20 -30.66
CA LEU A 213 16.98 27.53 -29.30
C LEU A 213 17.81 28.83 -29.27
N ALA A 214 18.70 29.02 -30.24
CA ALA A 214 19.56 30.21 -30.32
C ALA A 214 18.78 31.50 -30.64
N THR A 215 17.71 31.40 -31.43
CA THR A 215 16.83 32.53 -31.75
C THR A 215 15.95 32.95 -30.56
N LYS A 216 15.44 31.99 -29.79
CA LYS A 216 14.69 32.27 -28.54
C LYS A 216 15.55 32.89 -27.45
N THR A 217 16.81 32.48 -27.34
CA THR A 217 17.72 32.98 -26.29
C THR A 217 18.14 34.44 -26.54
N ASN A 218 18.15 34.90 -27.80
CA ASN A 218 18.51 36.29 -28.16
C ASN A 218 17.37 37.33 -28.00
N MET A 219 16.15 36.93 -27.67
CA MET A 219 15.02 37.87 -27.49
C MET A 219 14.75 38.27 -26.05
N ASP A 220 15.32 37.56 -25.07
CA ASP A 220 15.11 37.83 -23.64
C ASP A 220 16.22 38.69 -23.00
N ASP A 221 17.37 38.89 -23.65
CA ASP A 221 18.49 39.72 -23.15
C ASP A 221 18.43 41.21 -23.56
N LEU A 222 17.31 41.70 -24.11
CA LEU A 222 17.15 43.10 -24.56
C LEU A 222 15.89 43.80 -24.01
N LYS A 223 15.44 43.41 -22.81
CA LYS A 223 14.46 44.21 -22.05
C LYS A 223 15.07 44.71 -20.73
N VAL A 224 15.89 45.76 -20.84
CA VAL A 224 16.08 46.79 -19.80
C VAL A 224 15.95 48.15 -20.48
#